data_AF-A0A6X9ITP6-F1
#
_entry.id   AF-A0A6X9ITP6-F1
#
_cell.length_a   1.000
_cell.length_b   1.000
_cell.length_c   1.000
_cell.angle_alpha   90.00
_cell.angle_beta   90.00
_cell.angle_gamma   90.00
#
_symmetry.space_group_name_H-M   'P 1'
#
loop_
_entity.id
_entity.type
_entity.pdbx_description
1 polymer ?
#
loop_
_entity_poly.entity_id
_entity_poly.type
_entity_poly.pdbx_seq_one_letter_code
_entity_poly.pdbx_strand_id
1 'polypeptide(L)'
;RAAGCEIIRAEKASGSGRTGRSELQLLLEFLRPGDTLMVTRVDRLARSIKDLQDIVYALNQQGVTLRATEQPVDTRSAAGKAFLDMLGVFAEFETNLRRERQMEGIAAAKARGVYRGRKPSIDPAEVYRLYTIEKMGATAIARQLGIGRASVYRALENYEQPA
;
A
#
# COMPACT_ATOMS: atom_id res chain seq x y z
N ARG A 1 11.88 14.58 22.55
CA ARG A 1 12.12 15.13 23.91
C ARG A 1 12.13 16.66 23.90
N ALA A 2 12.82 17.33 22.97
CA ALA A 2 12.86 18.79 22.88
C ALA A 2 11.47 19.48 22.76
N ALA A 3 10.46 18.80 22.21
CA ALA A 3 9.10 19.32 22.08
C ALA A 3 8.23 19.18 23.35
N GLY A 4 8.79 18.73 24.48
CA GLY A 4 8.05 18.61 25.75
C GLY A 4 7.18 17.34 25.87
N CYS A 5 7.35 16.34 24.99
CA CYS A 5 6.58 15.10 25.06
C CYS A 5 7.00 14.25 26.27
N GLU A 6 6.03 13.92 27.12
CA GLU A 6 6.20 13.00 28.27
C GLU A 6 6.39 11.55 27.81
N ILE A 7 5.56 11.11 26.87
CA ILE A 7 5.61 9.77 26.26
C ILE A 7 6.05 9.91 24.80
N ILE A 8 7.03 9.11 24.39
CA ILE A 8 7.53 9.06 23.01
C ILE A 8 7.50 7.62 22.55
N ARG A 9 6.77 7.36 21.46
CA ARG A 9 6.78 6.10 20.73
C ARG A 9 7.31 6.30 19.32
N ALA A 10 7.90 5.25 18.76
CA ALA A 10 8.42 5.25 17.41
C ALA A 10 8.01 3.95 16.73
N GLU A 11 7.57 4.04 15.49
CA GLU A 11 7.07 2.90 14.72
C GLU A 11 7.80 2.81 13.38
N LYS A 12 8.13 1.59 12.96
CA LYS A 12 8.77 1.33 11.66
C LYS A 12 7.78 0.89 10.58
N ALA A 13 6.52 0.64 10.94
CA ALA A 13 5.49 0.25 10.00
C ALA A 13 5.15 1.40 9.04
N SER A 14 4.85 1.05 7.79
CA SER A 14 4.45 2.02 6.78
C SER A 14 3.08 2.63 7.13
N GLY A 15 2.96 3.96 7.09
CA GLY A 15 1.68 4.66 7.29
C GLY A 15 0.64 4.49 6.16
N SER A 16 0.80 3.50 5.28
CA SER A 16 -0.13 3.18 4.19
C SER A 16 -1.41 2.48 4.64
N GLY A 17 -1.50 2.09 5.92
CA GLY A 17 -2.71 1.59 6.55
C GLY A 17 -2.54 1.52 8.08
N ARG A 18 -3.63 1.19 8.81
CA ARG A 18 -3.60 1.01 10.28
C ARG A 18 -3.13 -0.37 10.71
N THR A 19 -3.20 -1.36 9.82
CA THR A 19 -2.77 -2.73 10.10
C THR A 19 -1.28 -2.79 10.36
N GLY A 20 -0.89 -3.28 11.55
CA GLY A 20 0.51 -3.36 11.98
C GLY A 20 1.04 -2.09 12.66
N ARG A 21 0.18 -1.09 12.93
CA ARG A 21 0.54 0.15 13.63
C ARG A 21 0.22 0.11 15.12
N SER A 22 0.82 -0.84 15.82
CA SER A 22 0.54 -1.09 17.24
C SER A 22 0.92 0.08 18.14
N GLU A 23 1.98 0.82 17.83
CA GLU A 23 2.43 1.95 18.66
C GLU A 23 1.51 3.15 18.50
N LEU A 24 1.05 3.44 17.28
CA LEU A 24 0.06 4.48 17.05
C LEU A 24 -1.26 4.13 17.74
N GLN A 25 -1.73 2.88 17.59
CA GLN A 25 -2.97 2.44 18.22
C GLN A 25 -2.89 2.58 19.74
N LEU A 26 -1.79 2.11 20.34
CA LEU A 26 -1.56 2.21 21.77
C LEU A 26 -1.50 3.68 22.21
N LEU A 27 -0.83 4.57 21.46
CA LEU A 27 -0.89 6.01 21.75
C LEU A 27 -2.33 6.55 21.74
N LEU A 28 -3.14 6.19 20.74
CA LEU A 28 -4.53 6.64 20.64
C LEU A 28 -5.42 6.12 21.78
N GLU A 29 -5.13 4.94 22.33
CA GLU A 29 -5.84 4.39 23.50
C GLU A 29 -5.44 5.06 24.82
N PHE A 30 -4.22 5.60 24.91
CA PHE A 30 -3.70 6.24 26.12
C PHE A 30 -4.04 7.74 26.23
N LEU A 31 -4.35 8.40 25.11
CA LEU A 31 -4.66 9.83 25.09
C LEU A 31 -5.96 10.14 25.85
N ARG A 32 -5.96 11.28 26.54
CA ARG A 32 -7.06 11.78 27.36
C ARG A 32 -7.48 13.18 26.91
N PRO A 33 -8.72 13.60 27.23
CA PRO A 33 -9.15 14.97 26.97
C PRO A 33 -8.17 15.99 27.55
N GLY A 34 -7.76 16.97 26.73
CA GLY A 34 -6.74 17.97 27.07
C GLY A 34 -5.33 17.64 26.58
N ASP A 35 -5.06 16.40 26.18
CA ASP A 35 -3.75 16.00 25.68
C ASP A 35 -3.44 16.59 24.29
N THR A 36 -2.16 16.60 23.94
CA THR A 36 -1.68 16.94 22.60
C THR A 36 -0.88 15.78 22.03
N LEU A 37 -1.37 15.18 20.94
CA LEU A 37 -0.59 14.28 20.12
C LEU A 37 0.45 15.09 19.34
N MET A 38 1.73 14.87 19.66
CA MET A 38 2.85 15.49 18.96
C MET A 38 3.38 14.56 17.88
N VAL A 39 3.53 15.08 16.67
CA VAL A 39 4.19 14.37 15.56
C VAL A 39 5.33 15.21 15.01
N THR A 40 6.33 14.57 14.38
CA THR A 40 7.39 15.34 13.71
C THR A 40 6.83 16.04 12.48
N ARG A 41 6.18 15.25 11.63
CA ARG A 41 5.50 15.67 10.39
C ARG A 41 4.22 14.87 10.18
N VAL A 42 3.26 15.47 9.51
CA VAL A 42 1.95 14.90 9.19
C VAL A 42 2.05 13.65 8.31
N ASP A 43 2.96 13.62 7.34
CA ASP A 43 3.14 12.47 6.45
C ASP A 43 3.78 11.25 7.14
N ARG A 44 4.34 11.44 8.34
CA ARG A 44 4.79 10.35 9.22
C ARG A 44 3.65 9.77 10.05
N LEU A 45 2.59 10.57 10.27
CA LEU A 45 1.39 10.12 10.94
C LEU A 45 0.47 9.34 10.01
N ALA A 46 0.24 9.80 8.78
CA ALA A 46 -0.66 9.15 7.83
C ALA A 46 -0.19 9.35 6.38
N ARG A 47 -0.35 8.31 5.53
CA ARG A 47 -0.01 8.42 4.09
C ARG A 47 -1.18 8.79 3.18
N SER A 48 -2.40 8.84 3.70
CA SER A 48 -3.55 9.32 2.95
C SER A 48 -4.21 10.46 3.71
N ILE A 49 -4.76 11.43 2.97
CA ILE A 49 -5.52 12.52 3.58
C ILE A 49 -6.74 12.00 4.33
N LYS A 50 -7.40 10.96 3.80
CA LYS A 50 -8.53 10.34 4.47
C LYS A 50 -8.14 9.80 5.85
N ASP A 51 -7.08 9.01 5.94
CA ASP A 51 -6.63 8.45 7.23
C ASP A 51 -6.21 9.54 8.21
N LEU A 52 -5.56 10.60 7.71
CA LEU A 52 -5.22 11.76 8.52
C LEU A 52 -6.47 12.46 9.09
N GLN A 53 -7.46 12.75 8.25
CA GLN A 53 -8.71 13.38 8.66
C GLN A 53 -9.48 12.49 9.64
N ASP A 54 -9.51 11.17 9.42
CA ASP A 54 -10.11 10.21 10.34
C ASP A 54 -9.42 10.24 11.72
N ILE A 55 -8.08 10.32 11.76
CA ILE A 55 -7.32 10.44 13.01
C ILE A 55 -7.63 11.77 13.69
N VAL A 56 -7.58 12.89 12.97
CA VAL A 56 -7.87 14.23 13.52
C VAL A 56 -9.29 14.30 14.07
N TYR A 57 -10.27 13.73 13.35
CA TYR A 57 -11.65 13.64 13.80
C TYR A 57 -11.77 12.84 15.10
N ALA A 58 -11.12 11.67 15.18
CA ALA A 58 -11.12 10.84 16.38
C ALA A 58 -10.48 11.56 17.58
N LEU A 59 -9.35 12.25 17.37
CA LEU A 59 -8.70 13.05 18.40
C LEU A 59 -9.60 14.17 18.91
N ASN A 60 -10.24 14.93 17.99
CA ASN A 60 -11.14 16.01 18.36
C ASN A 60 -12.34 15.51 19.19
N GLN A 61 -12.91 14.35 18.83
CA GLN A 61 -14.01 13.72 19.59
C GLN A 61 -13.60 13.31 21.02
N GLN A 62 -12.30 13.04 21.23
CA GLN A 62 -11.73 12.75 22.54
C GLN A 62 -11.23 14.00 23.28
N GLY A 63 -11.39 15.21 22.71
CA GLY A 63 -10.84 16.44 23.28
C GLY A 63 -9.32 16.52 23.22
N VAL A 64 -8.69 15.77 22.31
CA VAL A 64 -7.24 15.72 22.09
C VAL A 64 -6.88 16.58 20.88
N THR A 65 -5.73 17.22 20.92
CA THR A 65 -5.25 18.10 19.84
C THR A 65 -4.04 17.49 19.11
N LEU A 66 -3.82 17.85 17.86
CA LEU A 66 -2.69 17.40 17.05
C LEU A 66 -1.76 18.59 16.77
N ARG A 67 -0.46 18.39 16.98
CA ARG A 67 0.58 19.36 16.63
C ARG A 67 1.76 18.71 15.93
N ALA A 68 2.29 19.38 14.91
CA ALA A 68 3.54 18.99 14.27
C ALA A 68 4.70 19.87 14.74
N THR A 69 5.90 19.30 14.88
CA THR A 69 7.09 20.06 15.29
C THR A 69 7.78 20.75 14.11
N GLU A 70 7.71 20.16 12.91
CA GLU A 70 8.41 20.67 11.71
C GLU A 70 7.48 21.42 10.74
N GLN A 71 6.17 21.48 11.05
CA GLN A 71 5.16 22.10 10.20
C GLN A 71 4.26 23.00 11.05
N PRO A 72 3.70 24.09 10.50
CA PRO A 72 2.79 24.99 11.21
C PRO A 72 1.39 24.36 11.38
N VAL A 73 1.33 23.14 11.89
CA VAL A 73 0.12 22.38 12.17
C VAL A 73 -0.12 22.38 13.67
N ASP A 74 -1.21 23.00 14.07
CA ASP A 74 -1.76 22.96 15.43
C ASP A 74 -3.29 23.03 15.33
N THR A 75 -3.97 21.92 15.64
CA THR A 75 -5.43 21.82 15.47
C THR A 75 -6.24 22.66 16.47
N ARG A 76 -5.58 23.26 17.47
CA ARG A 76 -6.20 24.27 18.36
C ARG A 76 -6.45 25.59 17.65
N SER A 77 -5.62 25.91 16.65
CA SER A 77 -5.72 27.16 15.90
C SER A 77 -6.50 26.97 14.60
N ALA A 78 -7.26 27.99 14.19
CA ALA A 78 -7.95 27.98 12.89
C ALA A 78 -6.95 27.93 11.72
N ALA A 79 -5.84 28.67 11.83
CA ALA A 79 -4.78 28.68 10.83
C ALA A 79 -4.10 27.31 10.68
N GLY A 80 -3.80 26.64 11.79
CA GLY A 80 -3.17 25.31 11.77
C GLY A 80 -4.10 24.23 11.23
N LYS A 81 -5.41 24.31 11.48
CA LYS A 81 -6.41 23.45 10.83
C LYS A 81 -6.48 23.69 9.33
N ALA A 82 -6.60 24.94 8.89
CA ALA A 82 -6.61 25.29 7.48
C ALA A 82 -5.32 24.84 6.75
N PHE A 83 -4.16 24.98 7.38
CA PHE A 83 -2.90 24.49 6.82
C PHE A 83 -2.87 22.96 6.70
N LEU A 84 -3.37 22.24 7.71
CA LEU A 84 -3.50 20.79 7.66
C LEU A 84 -4.41 20.32 6.52
N ASP A 85 -5.56 20.96 6.36
CA ASP A 85 -6.51 20.66 5.28
C ASP A 85 -5.88 20.94 3.91
N MET A 86 -5.15 22.05 3.77
CA MET A 86 -4.45 22.43 2.55
C MET A 86 -3.34 21.42 2.18
N LEU A 87 -2.57 20.91 3.15
CA LEU A 87 -1.63 19.82 2.92
C LEU A 87 -2.34 18.58 2.37
N GLY A 88 -3.55 18.31 2.83
CA GLY A 88 -4.41 17.27 2.31
C GLY A 88 -4.77 17.43 0.84
N VAL A 89 -5.22 18.64 0.49
CA VAL A 89 -5.54 19.01 -0.91
C VAL A 89 -4.33 18.81 -1.82
N PHE A 90 -3.14 19.27 -1.40
CA PHE A 90 -1.91 19.09 -2.19
C PHE A 90 -1.52 17.61 -2.34
N ALA A 91 -1.66 16.80 -1.27
CA ALA A 91 -1.35 15.38 -1.33
C ALA A 91 -2.26 14.61 -2.30
N GLU A 92 -3.55 14.94 -2.32
CA GLU A 92 -4.51 14.35 -3.26
C GLU A 92 -4.23 14.82 -4.69
N PHE A 93 -3.98 16.11 -4.89
CA PHE A 93 -3.60 16.68 -6.18
C PHE A 93 -2.37 15.99 -6.78
N GLU A 94 -1.29 15.84 -6.01
CA GLU A 94 -0.08 15.13 -6.48
C GLU A 94 -0.37 13.67 -6.85
N THR A 95 -1.20 13.00 -6.07
CA THR A 95 -1.57 11.59 -6.32
C THR A 95 -2.34 11.46 -7.62
N ASN A 96 -3.29 12.35 -7.88
CA ASN A 96 -4.07 12.36 -9.10
C ASN A 96 -3.19 12.67 -10.32
N LEU A 97 -2.32 13.70 -10.23
CA LEU A 97 -1.39 14.05 -11.30
C LEU A 97 -0.40 12.92 -11.62
N ARG A 98 0.11 12.20 -10.60
CA ARG A 98 0.95 11.01 -10.83
C ARG A 98 0.20 9.90 -11.54
N ARG A 99 -1.07 9.66 -11.17
CA ARG A 99 -1.93 8.65 -11.81
C ARG A 99 -2.20 8.98 -13.27
N GLU A 100 -2.53 10.23 -13.58
CA GLU A 100 -2.75 10.70 -14.96
C GLU A 100 -1.53 10.43 -15.84
N ARG A 101 -0.34 10.88 -15.41
CA ARG A 101 0.92 10.65 -16.12
C ARG A 101 1.24 9.16 -16.30
N GLN A 102 0.95 8.35 -15.28
CA GLN A 102 1.13 6.90 -15.37
C GLN A 102 0.21 6.30 -16.46
N MET A 103 -1.05 6.72 -16.50
CA MET A 103 -2.01 6.24 -17.50
C MET A 103 -1.61 6.63 -18.92
N GLU A 104 -1.14 7.85 -19.12
CA GLU A 104 -0.56 8.30 -20.40
C GLU A 104 0.64 7.44 -20.82
N GLY A 105 1.55 7.17 -19.88
CA GLY A 105 2.71 6.31 -20.11
C GLY A 105 2.32 4.86 -20.46
N ILE A 106 1.32 4.31 -19.77
CA ILE A 106 0.77 2.97 -20.06
C ILE A 106 0.14 2.96 -21.46
N ALA A 107 -0.65 3.97 -21.82
CA ALA A 107 -1.28 4.06 -23.14
C ALA A 107 -0.22 4.10 -24.25
N ALA A 108 0.82 4.92 -24.10
CA ALA A 108 1.93 4.99 -25.04
C ALA A 108 2.71 3.66 -25.15
N ALA A 109 2.95 2.98 -24.02
CA ALA A 109 3.62 1.68 -24.01
C ALA A 109 2.77 0.56 -24.63
N LYS A 110 1.43 0.59 -24.45
CA LYS A 110 0.50 -0.30 -25.15
C LYS A 110 0.51 -0.07 -26.66
N ALA A 111 0.47 1.19 -27.11
CA ALA A 111 0.55 1.54 -28.52
C ALA A 111 1.87 1.06 -29.18
N ARG A 112 2.98 1.07 -28.42
CA ARG A 112 4.28 0.51 -28.85
C ARG A 112 4.39 -1.02 -28.73
N GLY A 113 3.35 -1.72 -28.25
CA GLY A 113 3.37 -3.18 -28.10
C GLY A 113 4.35 -3.71 -27.03
N VAL A 114 4.72 -2.89 -26.04
CA VAL A 114 5.69 -3.28 -24.98
C VAL A 114 5.13 -4.36 -24.06
N TYR A 115 3.82 -4.35 -23.80
CA TYR A 115 3.17 -5.33 -22.93
C TYR A 115 2.95 -6.66 -23.65
N ARG A 116 3.76 -7.67 -23.32
CA ARG A 116 3.64 -9.05 -23.85
C ARG A 116 2.95 -10.02 -22.89
N GLY A 117 2.22 -9.50 -21.91
CA GLY A 117 1.62 -10.29 -20.83
C GLY A 117 2.65 -10.90 -19.88
N ARG A 118 2.18 -11.77 -18.99
CA ARG A 118 3.03 -12.49 -18.05
C ARG A 118 3.81 -13.57 -18.80
N LYS A 119 5.14 -13.58 -18.67
CA LYS A 119 5.96 -14.69 -19.18
C LYS A 119 5.50 -16.01 -18.55
N PRO A 120 5.42 -17.11 -19.32
CA PRO A 120 5.14 -18.43 -18.76
C PRO A 120 6.08 -18.73 -17.58
N SER A 121 5.53 -19.24 -16.48
CA SER A 121 6.29 -19.53 -15.26
C SER A 121 6.98 -20.90 -15.28
N ILE A 122 6.58 -21.76 -16.21
CA ILE A 122 7.05 -23.15 -16.34
C ILE A 122 7.25 -23.41 -17.84
N ASP A 123 8.24 -24.23 -18.16
CA ASP A 123 8.49 -24.74 -19.50
C ASP A 123 7.36 -25.72 -19.91
N PRO A 124 6.58 -25.41 -20.96
CA PRO A 124 5.55 -26.31 -21.46
C PRO A 124 6.08 -27.69 -21.90
N ALA A 125 7.34 -27.78 -22.33
CA ALA A 125 7.97 -29.06 -22.72
C ALA A 125 8.09 -30.03 -21.55
N GLU A 126 8.38 -29.50 -20.34
CA GLU A 126 8.46 -30.31 -19.13
C GLU A 126 7.08 -30.85 -18.74
N VAL A 127 6.04 -30.02 -18.85
CA VAL A 127 4.65 -30.43 -18.62
C VAL A 127 4.26 -31.54 -19.62
N TYR A 128 4.65 -31.38 -20.89
CA TYR A 128 4.40 -32.36 -21.93
C TYR A 128 5.12 -33.69 -21.66
N ARG A 129 6.40 -33.67 -21.25
CA ARG A 129 7.16 -34.88 -20.90
C ARG A 129 6.48 -35.64 -19.76
N LEU A 130 6.14 -34.94 -18.67
CA LEU A 130 5.50 -35.56 -17.50
C LEU A 130 4.14 -36.17 -17.84
N TYR A 131 3.37 -35.51 -18.71
CA TYR A 131 2.04 -35.98 -19.09
C TYR A 131 2.07 -37.13 -20.11
N THR A 132 2.90 -37.02 -21.15
CA THR A 132 2.86 -37.94 -22.29
C THR A 132 3.83 -39.10 -22.16
N ILE A 133 5.05 -38.86 -21.66
CA ILE A 133 6.11 -39.88 -21.52
C ILE A 133 5.98 -40.56 -20.16
N GLU A 134 5.92 -39.78 -19.09
CA GLU A 134 5.84 -40.32 -17.71
C GLU A 134 4.39 -40.68 -17.29
N LYS A 135 3.40 -40.39 -18.14
CA LYS A 135 1.96 -40.71 -17.94
C LYS A 135 1.39 -40.25 -16.60
N MET A 136 1.93 -39.17 -16.04
CA MET A 136 1.45 -38.62 -14.79
C MET A 136 0.09 -37.92 -14.95
N GLY A 137 -0.77 -38.07 -13.94
CA GLY A 137 -2.04 -37.33 -13.90
C GLY A 137 -1.81 -35.83 -13.68
N ALA A 138 -2.67 -34.98 -14.27
CA ALA A 138 -2.55 -33.52 -14.20
C ALA A 138 -2.46 -32.95 -12.77
N THR A 139 -3.10 -33.60 -11.79
CA THR A 139 -3.01 -33.22 -10.37
C THR A 139 -1.62 -33.50 -9.78
N ALA A 140 -0.97 -34.60 -10.18
CA ALA A 140 0.37 -34.94 -9.73
C ALA A 140 1.40 -33.97 -10.33
N ILE A 141 1.28 -33.67 -11.62
CA ILE A 141 2.11 -32.68 -12.33
C ILE A 141 1.97 -31.30 -11.70
N ALA A 142 0.74 -30.87 -11.42
CA ALA A 142 0.45 -29.60 -10.74
C ALA A 142 1.15 -29.49 -9.38
N ARG A 143 1.11 -30.57 -8.58
CA ARG A 143 1.79 -30.62 -7.28
C ARG A 143 3.31 -30.61 -7.43
N GLN A 144 3.86 -31.35 -8.39
CA GLN A 144 5.31 -31.45 -8.61
C GLN A 144 5.91 -30.13 -9.11
N LEU A 145 5.23 -29.44 -10.03
CA LEU A 145 5.71 -28.19 -10.62
C LEU A 145 5.24 -26.94 -9.86
N GLY A 146 4.47 -27.11 -8.78
CA GLY A 146 3.96 -25.99 -7.98
C GLY A 146 2.99 -25.07 -8.74
N ILE A 147 2.24 -25.60 -9.72
CA ILE A 147 1.29 -24.84 -10.53
C ILE A 147 -0.15 -25.30 -10.30
N GLY A 148 -1.11 -24.45 -10.67
CA GLY A 148 -2.52 -24.85 -10.66
C GLY A 148 -2.82 -25.89 -11.74
N ARG A 149 -3.76 -26.81 -11.47
CA ARG A 149 -4.18 -27.84 -12.43
C ARG A 149 -4.61 -27.26 -13.78
N ALA A 150 -5.28 -26.11 -13.79
CA ALA A 150 -5.65 -25.42 -15.03
C ALA A 150 -4.43 -24.94 -15.85
N SER A 151 -3.31 -24.61 -15.19
CA SER A 151 -2.07 -24.23 -15.89
C SER A 151 -1.41 -25.42 -16.58
N VAL A 152 -1.57 -26.64 -16.05
CA VAL A 152 -1.11 -27.88 -16.69
C VAL A 152 -1.83 -28.07 -18.02
N TYR A 153 -3.16 -28.04 -18.03
CA TYR A 153 -3.94 -28.18 -19.26
C TYR A 153 -3.66 -27.07 -20.27
N ARG A 154 -3.58 -25.82 -19.81
CA ARG A 154 -3.22 -24.68 -20.67
C ARG A 154 -1.82 -24.83 -21.26
N ALA A 155 -0.86 -25.35 -20.52
CA ALA A 155 0.49 -25.61 -21.05
C ALA A 155 0.48 -26.72 -22.12
N LEU A 156 -0.30 -27.78 -21.93
CA LEU A 156 -0.46 -28.86 -22.90
C LEU A 156 -1.17 -28.39 -24.19
N GLU A 157 -2.21 -27.57 -24.06
CA GLU A 157 -2.98 -27.04 -25.19
C GLU A 157 -2.16 -26.08 -26.06
N ASN A 158 -1.24 -25.31 -25.46
CA ASN A 158 -0.41 -24.33 -26.16
C ASN A 158 0.98 -24.88 -26.56
N TYR A 159 1.26 -26.17 -26.34
CA TYR A 159 2.54 -26.77 -26.71
C TYR A 159 2.45 -27.42 -28.09
N GLU A 160 2.98 -26.75 -29.11
CA GLU A 160 3.25 -27.36 -30.42
C GLU A 160 4.50 -28.23 -30.31
N GLN A 161 4.39 -29.50 -30.68
CA GLN A 161 5.54 -30.39 -30.70
C GLN A 161 6.58 -29.86 -31.70
N PRO A 162 7.86 -29.76 -31.33
CA PRO A 162 8.90 -29.60 -32.32
C PRO A 162 8.89 -30.82 -33.25
N ALA A 163 8.85 -30.55 -34.56
CA ALA A 163 8.88 -31.55 -35.63
C ALA A 163 10.14 -32.42 -35.58
#